data_AF-A0A195BPA0-F1
#
_entry.id   AF-A0A195BPA0-F1
#
_cell.length_a   1.000
_cell.length_b   1.000
_cell.length_c   1.000
_cell.angle_alpha   90.00
_cell.angle_beta   90.00
_cell.angle_gamma   90.00
#
_symmetry.space_group_name_H-M   'P 1'
#
loop_
_entity.id
_entity.type
_entity.pdbx_description
1 polymer ?
#
loop_
_entity_poly.entity_id
_entity_poly.type
_entity_poly.pdbx_seq_one_letter_code
_entity_poly.pdbx_strand_id
1 'polypeptide(L)'
;MSSIKNPTFINVNKISNSIRNVNNENSIAEKNSEQKVNKIKSEIHHDFWTFKILIMFFKLIGLATFAHRIIVYKKRMSYTFQYSKLGIVYNVVLSSLMIASNYVSIPLKFTWKYKIKTSLTTAISVLQTILGTLMICAILISYCIKQKSLVRIANRLITIEHEIDHLYDLYHPLRRQRIFCTMIIVCTLKICLLILLLFNDNLALGTGPISWLTDILPTFHMGWLLIQYFLLVTVIQTDFADVNRAIQSLIGINTPDLQSLYQTRRIIVNNSIVHQLLQLRDVHCHLCEISEDVSSFYSLPVLFGIIFLFLTLTYNGYFLFWIVMITDDILEYDTLSNTIVWLIFLIYPIFLLTNKITKILIEIEKTGNIVHDLLNCAIGKDKKAELKKFSLQLLHRKIQFTANGYFMLDNTFLHSLTGTVMTYLIILVQFQMVSSRSSIRQQCNNTGRS
;
A
#
# COMPACT_ATOMS: atom_id res chain seq x y z
N MET A 1 -66.42 -26.72 -61.46
CA MET A 1 -65.23 -27.58 -61.20
C MET A 1 -64.02 -26.77 -61.64
N SER A 2 -63.13 -26.41 -60.70
CA SER A 2 -62.08 -25.37 -60.80
C SER A 2 -62.62 -23.96 -61.22
N SER A 3 -61.96 -22.82 -61.02
CA SER A 3 -60.76 -22.43 -60.25
C SER A 3 -61.09 -21.11 -59.48
N ILE A 4 -60.23 -20.32 -58.80
CA ILE A 4 -58.77 -20.26 -58.63
C ILE A 4 -58.45 -19.65 -57.22
N LYS A 5 -57.17 -19.37 -56.90
CA LYS A 5 -56.73 -18.53 -55.76
C LYS A 5 -55.77 -17.44 -56.25
N ASN A 6 -55.81 -16.23 -55.67
CA ASN A 6 -54.67 -15.31 -55.41
C ASN A 6 -55.18 -13.94 -54.89
N PRO A 7 -54.34 -13.10 -54.24
CA PRO A 7 -53.53 -13.45 -53.08
C PRO A 7 -53.70 -12.42 -51.93
N THR A 8 -53.29 -12.77 -50.71
CA THR A 8 -53.35 -11.88 -49.54
C THR A 8 -52.31 -10.74 -49.64
N PHE A 9 -52.77 -9.49 -49.69
CA PHE A 9 -51.91 -8.31 -49.53
C PHE A 9 -51.29 -8.29 -48.13
N ILE A 10 -49.97 -8.45 -48.04
CA ILE A 10 -49.22 -8.23 -46.79
C ILE A 10 -49.16 -6.73 -46.52
N ASN A 11 -49.62 -6.33 -45.33
CA ASN A 11 -49.80 -4.93 -44.95
C ASN A 11 -48.44 -4.23 -44.74
N VAL A 12 -47.97 -3.54 -45.79
CA VAL A 12 -46.65 -2.86 -45.88
C VAL A 12 -46.38 -1.93 -44.69
N ASN A 13 -47.40 -1.25 -44.16
CA ASN A 13 -47.25 -0.36 -43.02
C ASN A 13 -46.81 -1.08 -41.73
N LYS A 14 -47.19 -2.34 -41.55
CA LYS A 14 -46.81 -3.12 -40.35
C LYS A 14 -45.32 -3.52 -40.39
N ILE A 15 -44.80 -3.81 -41.58
CA ILE A 15 -43.37 -4.10 -41.80
C ILE A 15 -42.55 -2.81 -41.63
N SER A 16 -42.99 -1.70 -42.23
CA SER A 16 -42.33 -0.39 -42.10
C SER A 16 -42.19 0.06 -40.63
N ASN A 17 -43.26 -0.03 -39.84
CA ASN A 17 -43.21 0.31 -38.42
C ASN A 17 -42.31 -0.63 -37.60
N SER A 18 -42.27 -1.93 -37.93
CA SER A 18 -41.36 -2.88 -37.26
C SER A 18 -39.89 -2.56 -37.55
N ILE A 19 -39.54 -2.24 -38.80
CA ILE A 19 -38.18 -1.84 -39.20
C ILE A 19 -37.79 -0.53 -38.52
N ARG A 20 -38.71 0.44 -38.44
CA ARG A 20 -38.48 1.71 -37.76
C ARG A 20 -38.22 1.56 -36.26
N ASN A 21 -38.94 0.66 -35.58
CA ASN A 21 -38.69 0.38 -34.17
C ASN A 21 -37.33 -0.32 -33.95
N VAL A 22 -36.99 -1.32 -34.75
CA VAL A 22 -35.69 -2.01 -34.67
C VAL A 22 -34.53 -1.02 -34.91
N ASN A 23 -34.65 -0.12 -35.89
CA ASN A 23 -33.64 0.92 -36.13
C ASN A 23 -33.53 1.93 -34.96
N ASN A 24 -34.66 2.30 -34.33
CA ASN A 24 -34.63 3.13 -33.14
C ASN A 24 -33.93 2.42 -31.96
N GLU A 25 -34.29 1.16 -31.66
CA GLU A 25 -33.64 0.38 -30.60
C GLU A 25 -32.14 0.21 -30.84
N ASN A 26 -31.73 -0.12 -32.07
CA ASN A 26 -30.32 -0.19 -32.46
C ASN A 26 -29.61 1.17 -32.26
N SER A 27 -30.22 2.29 -32.65
CA SER A 27 -29.62 3.63 -32.45
C SER A 27 -29.49 4.03 -30.98
N ILE A 28 -30.39 3.55 -30.11
CA ILE A 28 -30.34 3.76 -28.66
C ILE A 28 -29.25 2.87 -28.04
N ALA A 29 -29.15 1.62 -28.47
CA ALA A 29 -28.08 0.71 -28.06
C ALA A 29 -26.70 1.24 -28.48
N GLU A 30 -26.58 1.76 -29.71
CA GLU A 30 -25.36 2.37 -30.25
C GLU A 30 -24.96 3.61 -29.45
N LYS A 31 -25.86 4.58 -29.24
CA LYS A 31 -25.60 5.76 -28.38
C LYS A 31 -25.24 5.39 -26.94
N ASN A 32 -25.88 4.38 -26.35
CA ASN A 32 -25.54 3.90 -25.01
C ASN A 32 -24.16 3.23 -24.97
N SER A 33 -23.75 2.55 -26.05
CA SER A 33 -22.42 1.97 -26.18
C SER A 33 -21.34 3.04 -26.40
N GLU A 34 -21.59 4.04 -27.25
CA GLU A 34 -20.70 5.19 -27.44
C GLU A 34 -20.53 6.01 -26.15
N GLN A 35 -21.61 6.26 -25.41
CA GLN A 35 -21.53 6.92 -24.09
C GLN A 35 -20.72 6.10 -23.08
N LYS A 36 -20.88 4.76 -23.05
CA LYS A 36 -20.03 3.88 -22.24
C LYS A 36 -18.56 3.97 -22.64
N VAL A 37 -18.26 3.89 -23.94
CA VAL A 37 -16.89 3.95 -24.46
C VAL A 37 -16.24 5.30 -24.16
N ASN A 38 -16.98 6.41 -24.35
CA ASN A 38 -16.49 7.75 -24.03
C ASN A 38 -16.29 7.97 -22.53
N LYS A 39 -17.18 7.43 -21.67
CA LYS A 39 -17.00 7.45 -20.22
C LYS A 39 -15.74 6.68 -19.81
N ILE A 40 -15.58 5.43 -20.26
CA ILE A 40 -14.38 4.61 -20.01
C ILE A 40 -13.11 5.33 -20.48
N LYS A 41 -13.13 5.95 -21.67
CA LYS A 41 -12.01 6.72 -22.22
C LYS A 41 -11.66 7.95 -21.38
N SER A 42 -12.65 8.63 -20.80
CA SER A 42 -12.44 9.77 -19.89
C SER A 42 -11.87 9.34 -18.54
N GLU A 43 -12.33 8.20 -18.00
CA GLU A 43 -11.86 7.63 -16.74
C GLU A 43 -10.39 7.16 -16.86
N ILE A 44 -10.05 6.44 -17.94
CA ILE A 44 -8.65 6.04 -18.24
C ILE A 44 -7.71 7.25 -18.34
N HIS A 45 -8.18 8.37 -18.92
CA HIS A 45 -7.38 9.59 -19.00
C HIS A 45 -7.19 10.26 -17.63
N HIS A 46 -8.19 10.19 -16.74
CA HIS A 46 -8.10 10.75 -15.39
C HIS A 46 -7.15 9.94 -14.49
N ASP A 47 -7.16 8.61 -14.62
CA ASP A 47 -6.25 7.70 -13.90
C ASP A 47 -4.78 7.96 -14.27
N PHE A 48 -4.51 8.24 -15.56
CA PHE A 48 -3.16 8.54 -16.04
C PHE A 48 -2.57 9.83 -15.43
N TRP A 49 -3.40 10.86 -15.28
CA TRP A 49 -2.97 12.17 -14.73
C TRP A 49 -2.66 12.11 -13.24
N THR A 50 -3.50 11.41 -12.48
CA THR A 50 -3.36 11.24 -11.03
C THR A 50 -2.16 10.36 -10.67
N PHE A 51 -1.87 9.31 -11.45
CA PHE A 51 -0.63 8.53 -11.31
C PHE A 51 0.63 9.38 -11.53
N LYS A 52 0.62 10.30 -12.50
CA LYS A 52 1.72 11.24 -12.76
C LYS A 52 1.93 12.23 -11.59
N ILE A 53 0.85 12.75 -11.01
CA ILE A 53 0.90 13.62 -9.82
C ILE A 53 1.56 12.86 -8.65
N LEU A 54 1.15 11.62 -8.41
CA LEU A 54 1.70 10.77 -7.35
C LEU A 54 3.21 10.53 -7.51
N ILE A 55 3.68 10.23 -8.73
CA ILE A 55 5.12 10.08 -9.01
C ILE A 55 5.88 11.39 -8.79
N MET A 56 5.35 12.53 -9.24
CA MET A 56 5.96 13.84 -9.05
C MET A 56 6.09 14.20 -7.57
N PHE A 57 5.08 13.86 -6.78
CA PHE A 57 5.04 14.05 -5.35
C PHE A 57 6.05 13.15 -4.60
N PHE A 58 6.14 11.85 -4.92
CA PHE A 58 7.21 11.00 -4.36
C PHE A 58 8.62 11.46 -4.76
N LYS A 59 8.77 12.05 -5.96
CA LYS A 59 10.04 12.63 -6.42
C LYS A 59 10.44 13.86 -5.59
N LEU A 60 9.48 14.71 -5.22
CA LEU A 60 9.70 15.87 -4.35
C LEU A 60 10.15 15.46 -2.93
N ILE A 61 9.66 14.33 -2.41
CA ILE A 61 10.07 13.79 -1.10
C ILE A 61 11.44 13.06 -1.18
N GLY A 62 11.98 12.82 -2.39
CA GLY A 62 13.18 11.99 -2.59
C GLY A 62 12.93 10.48 -2.54
N LEU A 63 11.66 10.07 -2.50
CA LEU A 63 11.20 8.67 -2.58
C LEU A 63 11.00 8.17 -4.02
N ALA A 64 11.37 8.96 -5.03
CA ALA A 64 11.43 8.51 -6.43
C ALA A 64 12.66 9.11 -7.13
N THR A 65 13.81 8.47 -6.97
CA THR A 65 15.09 8.90 -7.58
C THR A 65 15.15 8.68 -9.09
N PHE A 66 14.24 7.92 -9.69
CA PHE A 66 14.25 7.60 -11.13
C PHE A 66 13.70 8.72 -12.02
N ALA A 67 14.05 8.67 -13.30
CA ALA A 67 13.32 9.39 -14.36
C ALA A 67 12.20 8.50 -14.90
N HIS A 68 11.11 9.11 -15.38
CA HIS A 68 10.08 8.41 -16.14
C HIS A 68 10.04 8.97 -17.56
N ARG A 69 9.94 8.09 -18.55
CA ARG A 69 9.74 8.44 -19.96
C ARG A 69 8.43 7.79 -20.41
N ILE A 70 7.52 8.62 -20.88
CA ILE A 70 6.26 8.16 -21.47
C ILE A 70 6.57 7.71 -22.90
N ILE A 71 6.25 6.47 -23.24
CA ILE A 71 6.32 5.94 -24.60
C ILE A 71 4.88 5.69 -25.06
N VAL A 72 4.53 6.21 -26.23
CA VAL A 72 3.20 6.01 -26.82
C VAL A 72 3.34 4.96 -27.92
N TYR A 73 2.67 3.81 -27.77
CA TYR A 73 2.70 2.75 -28.79
C TYR A 73 1.28 2.26 -29.06
N LYS A 74 0.88 2.28 -30.35
CA LYS A 74 -0.45 1.84 -30.82
C LYS A 74 -1.63 2.29 -29.93
N LYS A 75 -1.73 3.60 -29.63
CA LYS A 75 -2.77 4.23 -28.78
C LYS A 75 -2.81 3.83 -27.29
N ARG A 76 -1.95 2.92 -26.79
CA ARG A 76 -1.68 2.75 -25.35
C ARG A 76 -0.47 3.60 -24.93
N MET A 77 -0.59 4.23 -23.77
CA MET A 77 0.50 4.98 -23.13
C MET A 77 1.22 4.04 -22.17
N SER A 78 2.47 3.68 -22.43
CA SER A 78 3.29 2.93 -21.47
C SER A 78 4.30 3.84 -20.80
N TYR A 79 4.47 3.67 -19.49
CA TYR A 79 5.57 4.28 -18.76
C TYR A 79 6.81 3.41 -18.92
N THR A 80 7.98 4.03 -19.06
CA THR A 80 9.27 3.35 -18.88
C THR A 80 10.09 4.14 -17.88
N PHE A 81 10.60 3.47 -16.87
CA PHE A 81 11.42 4.08 -15.84
C PHE A 81 12.90 3.93 -16.19
N GLN A 82 13.67 4.98 -15.92
CA GLN A 82 15.07 5.09 -16.30
C GLN A 82 15.92 5.58 -15.12
N TYR A 83 17.17 5.14 -15.10
CA TYR A 83 18.18 5.61 -14.15
C TYR A 83 18.45 7.11 -14.35
N SER A 84 18.52 7.87 -13.26
CA SER A 84 18.71 9.32 -13.28
C SER A 84 19.81 9.77 -12.32
N LYS A 85 20.91 10.30 -12.86
CA LYS A 85 21.99 10.90 -12.07
C LYS A 85 21.51 12.12 -11.27
N LEU A 86 20.62 12.93 -11.86
CA LEU A 86 20.04 14.11 -11.20
C LEU A 86 19.20 13.74 -9.98
N GLY A 87 18.52 12.58 -9.99
CA GLY A 87 17.77 12.09 -8.83
C GLY A 87 18.67 11.69 -7.66
N ILE A 88 19.87 11.16 -7.93
CA ILE A 88 20.88 10.90 -6.89
C ILE A 88 21.38 12.23 -6.31
N VAL A 89 21.79 13.17 -7.17
CA VAL A 89 22.28 14.48 -6.72
C VAL A 89 21.25 15.20 -5.85
N TYR A 90 19.97 15.17 -6.26
CA TYR A 90 18.86 15.72 -5.47
C TYR A 90 18.76 15.09 -4.07
N ASN A 91 18.77 13.75 -3.97
CA ASN A 91 18.70 13.06 -2.69
C ASN A 91 19.93 13.26 -1.79
N VAL A 92 21.12 13.45 -2.38
CA VAL A 92 22.36 13.78 -1.64
C VAL A 92 22.26 15.20 -1.07
N VAL A 93 21.82 16.17 -1.88
CA VAL A 93 21.57 17.55 -1.42
C VAL A 93 20.49 17.55 -0.32
N LEU A 94 19.39 16.82 -0.51
CA LEU A 94 18.32 16.71 0.49
C LEU A 94 18.82 16.11 1.81
N SER A 95 19.61 15.03 1.77
CA SER A 95 20.26 14.47 2.97
C SER A 95 21.16 15.50 3.67
N SER A 96 21.96 16.25 2.91
CA SER A 96 22.84 17.29 3.49
C SER A 96 22.05 18.44 4.14
N LEU A 97 20.93 18.83 3.54
CA LEU A 97 20.03 19.84 4.08
C LEU A 97 19.34 19.37 5.37
N MET A 98 18.96 18.09 5.46
CA MET A 98 18.42 17.52 6.70
C MET A 98 19.47 17.54 7.83
N ILE A 99 20.72 17.16 7.54
CA ILE A 99 21.81 17.21 8.54
C ILE A 99 22.04 18.67 9.00
N ALA A 100 22.11 19.62 8.08
CA ALA A 100 22.26 21.05 8.39
C ALA A 100 21.08 21.58 9.23
N SER A 101 19.84 21.20 8.91
CA SER A 101 18.66 21.58 9.69
C SER A 101 18.73 21.10 11.14
N ASN A 102 19.30 19.91 11.39
CA ASN A 102 19.42 19.36 12.74
C ASN A 102 20.47 20.08 13.58
N TYR A 103 21.58 20.46 12.96
CA TYR A 103 22.62 21.25 13.61
C TYR A 103 22.06 22.59 14.14
N VAL A 104 21.11 23.20 13.41
CA VAL A 104 20.40 24.42 13.84
C VAL A 104 19.31 24.13 14.87
N SER A 105 18.48 23.10 14.66
CA SER A 105 17.32 22.84 15.53
C SER A 105 17.65 22.26 16.90
N ILE A 106 18.74 21.50 17.06
CA ILE A 106 19.10 20.89 18.36
C ILE A 106 19.40 21.95 19.44
N PRO A 107 20.26 22.97 19.21
CA PRO A 107 20.44 24.06 20.17
C PRO A 107 19.13 24.80 20.51
N LEU A 108 18.27 25.02 19.51
CA LEU A 108 17.00 25.71 19.71
C LEU A 108 16.06 24.93 20.64
N LYS A 109 15.99 23.59 20.52
CA LYS A 109 15.24 22.73 21.45
C LYS A 109 15.71 22.85 22.90
N PHE A 110 17.00 23.07 23.16
CA PHE A 110 17.49 23.34 24.51
C PHE A 110 17.03 24.71 25.04
N THR A 111 16.95 25.73 24.19
CA THR A 111 16.49 27.08 24.58
C THR A 111 14.98 27.20 24.79
N TRP A 112 14.17 26.35 24.14
CA TRP A 112 12.71 26.41 24.29
C TRP A 112 12.22 26.08 25.70
N LYS A 113 11.23 26.86 26.15
CA LYS A 113 10.48 26.68 27.40
C LYS A 113 9.21 25.89 27.10
N TYR A 114 9.31 24.56 27.05
CA TYR A 114 8.12 23.70 27.05
C TYR A 114 7.34 23.87 28.37
N LYS A 115 6.01 23.84 28.30
CA LYS A 115 5.07 23.89 29.44
C LYS A 115 5.38 22.75 30.46
N ILE A 116 5.92 21.64 29.98
CA ILE A 116 6.36 20.46 30.76
C ILE A 116 7.81 20.11 30.37
N LYS A 117 8.80 20.81 30.94
CA LYS A 117 10.23 20.57 30.66
C LYS A 117 10.89 19.77 31.79
N THR A 118 11.22 18.51 31.53
CA THR A 118 12.11 17.70 32.39
C THR A 118 13.40 17.37 31.64
N SER A 119 14.45 16.99 32.38
CA SER A 119 15.70 16.50 31.78
C SER A 119 15.45 15.27 30.89
N LEU A 120 14.56 14.38 31.32
CA LEU A 120 14.17 13.17 30.60
C LEU A 120 13.40 13.46 29.31
N THR A 121 12.38 14.33 29.34
CA THR A 121 11.64 14.69 28.10
C THR A 121 12.52 15.45 27.10
N THR A 122 13.43 16.31 27.59
CA THR A 122 14.42 16.99 26.75
C THR A 122 15.37 15.99 26.09
N ALA A 123 15.91 15.02 26.85
CA ALA A 123 16.81 13.99 26.32
C ALA A 123 16.12 13.10 25.27
N ILE A 124 14.87 12.69 25.51
CA ILE A 124 14.08 11.90 24.54
C ILE A 124 13.81 12.69 23.26
N SER A 125 13.43 13.97 23.36
CA SER A 125 13.18 14.80 22.17
C SER A 125 14.44 15.00 21.32
N VAL A 126 15.61 15.21 21.94
CA VAL A 126 16.90 15.30 21.23
C VAL A 126 17.26 13.96 20.58
N LEU A 127 17.12 12.84 21.31
CA LEU A 127 17.37 11.50 20.78
C LEU A 127 16.46 11.18 19.58
N GLN A 128 15.17 11.48 19.67
CA GLN A 128 14.20 11.29 18.59
C GLN A 128 14.53 12.15 17.36
N THR A 129 15.01 13.38 17.57
CA THR A 129 15.46 14.30 16.51
C THR A 129 16.67 13.72 15.75
N ILE A 130 17.67 13.23 16.48
CA ILE A 130 18.87 12.58 15.90
C ILE A 130 18.48 11.29 15.16
N LEU A 131 17.68 10.42 15.77
CA LEU A 131 17.28 9.15 15.17
C LEU A 131 16.40 9.35 13.94
N GLY A 132 15.46 10.29 13.97
CA GLY A 132 14.61 10.62 12.83
C GLY A 132 15.39 11.11 11.62
N THR A 133 16.57 11.68 11.81
CA THR A 133 17.32 12.32 10.72
C THR A 133 18.46 11.46 10.21
N LEU A 134 19.07 10.64 11.07
CA LEU A 134 19.79 9.42 10.66
C LEU A 134 18.89 8.52 9.78
N MET A 135 17.64 8.33 10.20
CA MET A 135 16.64 7.55 9.47
C MET A 135 16.29 8.17 8.11
N ILE A 136 15.95 9.47 8.01
CA ILE A 136 15.72 10.12 6.70
C ILE A 136 16.94 9.93 5.78
N CYS A 137 18.16 10.17 6.29
CA CYS A 137 19.39 9.97 5.51
C CYS A 137 19.55 8.52 5.05
N ALA A 138 19.30 7.53 5.92
CA ALA A 138 19.37 6.11 5.57
C ALA A 138 18.39 5.73 4.45
N ILE A 139 17.17 6.28 4.45
CA ILE A 139 16.22 6.12 3.34
C ILE A 139 16.78 6.74 2.06
N LEU A 140 17.11 8.03 2.09
CA LEU A 140 17.51 8.77 0.88
C LEU A 140 18.76 8.17 0.22
N ILE A 141 19.72 7.72 1.03
CA ILE A 141 20.91 6.98 0.59
C ILE A 141 20.52 5.61 0.03
N SER A 142 19.63 4.86 0.69
CA SER A 142 19.14 3.57 0.17
C SER A 142 18.46 3.72 -1.20
N TYR A 143 17.66 4.77 -1.39
CA TYR A 143 17.03 5.10 -2.67
C TYR A 143 18.01 5.54 -3.76
N CYS A 144 19.20 6.05 -3.39
CA CYS A 144 20.29 6.30 -4.33
C CYS A 144 20.98 4.98 -4.73
N ILE A 145 21.39 4.17 -3.75
CA ILE A 145 22.12 2.92 -3.97
C ILE A 145 21.24 1.92 -4.75
N LYS A 146 20.00 1.72 -4.31
CA LYS A 146 19.06 0.74 -4.88
C LYS A 146 18.24 1.28 -6.07
N GLN A 147 18.53 2.49 -6.59
CA GLN A 147 17.79 3.10 -7.70
C GLN A 147 17.62 2.16 -8.92
N LYS A 148 18.66 1.39 -9.27
CA LYS A 148 18.61 0.41 -10.37
C LYS A 148 17.63 -0.75 -10.11
N SER A 149 17.50 -1.18 -8.85
CA SER A 149 16.53 -2.20 -8.44
C SER A 149 15.11 -1.64 -8.53
N LEU A 150 14.85 -0.43 -8.03
CA LEU A 150 13.53 0.22 -8.13
C LEU A 150 13.06 0.40 -9.58
N VAL A 151 13.97 0.82 -10.48
CA VAL A 151 13.70 0.92 -11.93
C VAL A 151 13.39 -0.44 -12.55
N ARG A 152 14.14 -1.50 -12.17
CA ARG A 152 13.89 -2.87 -12.63
C ARG A 152 12.52 -3.35 -12.19
N ILE A 153 12.19 -3.23 -10.91
CA ILE A 153 10.89 -3.60 -10.32
C ILE A 153 9.75 -2.96 -11.10
N ALA A 154 9.80 -1.63 -11.27
CA ALA A 154 8.71 -0.89 -11.92
C ALA A 154 8.54 -1.28 -13.39
N ASN A 155 9.64 -1.43 -14.15
CA ASN A 155 9.57 -1.86 -15.55
C ASN A 155 9.06 -3.30 -15.70
N ARG A 156 9.47 -4.23 -14.81
CA ARG A 156 8.96 -5.61 -14.81
C ARG A 156 7.46 -5.67 -14.53
N LEU A 157 6.98 -4.85 -13.60
CA LEU A 157 5.56 -4.78 -13.24
C LEU A 157 4.70 -4.32 -14.43
N ILE A 158 5.16 -3.29 -15.17
CA ILE A 158 4.52 -2.83 -16.41
C ILE A 158 4.52 -3.92 -17.50
N THR A 159 5.58 -4.71 -17.62
CA THR A 159 5.62 -5.85 -18.57
C THR A 159 4.57 -6.90 -18.22
N ILE A 160 4.47 -7.28 -16.93
CA ILE A 160 3.46 -8.24 -16.48
C ILE A 160 2.04 -7.70 -16.66
N GLU A 161 1.79 -6.42 -16.37
CA GLU A 161 0.50 -5.78 -16.63
C GLU A 161 0.13 -5.89 -18.12
N HIS A 162 1.10 -5.76 -19.03
CA HIS A 162 0.87 -5.92 -20.47
C HIS A 162 0.62 -7.38 -20.89
N GLU A 163 1.31 -8.35 -20.28
CA GLU A 163 1.10 -9.79 -20.51
C GLU A 163 -0.28 -10.24 -20.00
N ILE A 164 -0.70 -9.77 -18.82
CA ILE A 164 -2.03 -10.03 -18.26
C ILE A 164 -3.12 -9.35 -19.11
N ASP A 165 -2.93 -8.08 -19.51
CA ASP A 165 -3.83 -7.37 -20.43
C ASP A 165 -4.02 -8.15 -21.75
N HIS A 166 -2.95 -8.73 -22.32
CA HIS A 166 -3.02 -9.52 -23.55
C HIS A 166 -3.74 -10.86 -23.36
N LEU A 167 -3.70 -11.44 -22.16
CA LEU A 167 -4.36 -12.72 -21.88
C LEU A 167 -5.86 -12.56 -21.58
N TYR A 168 -6.32 -11.42 -21.03
CA TYR A 168 -7.71 -11.20 -20.60
C TYR A 168 -8.27 -9.79 -20.89
N ASP A 169 -8.80 -9.59 -22.11
CA ASP A 169 -9.30 -8.28 -22.57
C ASP A 169 -10.55 -7.72 -21.83
N LEU A 170 -11.45 -8.57 -21.29
CA LEU A 170 -12.84 -8.14 -21.02
C LEU A 170 -13.17 -7.75 -19.56
N TYR A 171 -12.50 -8.32 -18.55
CA TYR A 171 -12.87 -8.13 -17.13
C TYR A 171 -11.94 -7.19 -16.34
N HIS A 172 -10.84 -6.75 -16.96
CA HIS A 172 -9.77 -6.00 -16.31
C HIS A 172 -10.10 -4.54 -15.91
N PRO A 173 -10.75 -3.69 -16.75
CA PRO A 173 -10.74 -2.23 -16.52
C PRO A 173 -11.48 -1.78 -15.25
N LEU A 174 -12.66 -2.34 -14.97
CA LEU A 174 -13.47 -2.03 -13.78
C LEU A 174 -12.82 -2.51 -12.46
N ARG A 175 -11.84 -3.41 -12.54
CA ARG A 175 -11.05 -3.84 -11.38
C ARG A 175 -9.95 -2.82 -11.11
N ARG A 176 -9.12 -2.51 -12.12
CA ARG A 176 -7.98 -1.59 -12.00
C ARG A 176 -8.42 -0.21 -11.53
N GLN A 177 -9.54 0.30 -12.04
CA GLN A 177 -10.16 1.55 -11.60
C GLN A 177 -10.54 1.55 -10.11
N ARG A 178 -11.18 0.49 -9.60
CA ARG A 178 -11.55 0.41 -8.16
C ARG A 178 -10.32 0.36 -7.25
N ILE A 179 -9.27 -0.35 -7.67
CA ILE A 179 -7.98 -0.39 -6.96
C ILE A 179 -7.41 1.03 -6.94
N PHE A 180 -7.36 1.69 -8.09
CA PHE A 180 -6.83 3.02 -8.26
C PHE A 180 -7.57 4.08 -7.42
N CYS A 181 -8.91 4.07 -7.41
CA CYS A 181 -9.71 4.90 -6.51
C CYS A 181 -9.40 4.63 -5.03
N THR A 182 -9.26 3.36 -4.63
CA THR A 182 -8.88 3.00 -3.24
C THR A 182 -7.51 3.59 -2.86
N MET A 183 -6.57 3.59 -3.80
CA MET A 183 -5.21 4.08 -3.62
C MET A 183 -5.17 5.62 -3.51
N ILE A 184 -5.99 6.32 -4.31
CA ILE A 184 -6.23 7.77 -4.15
C ILE A 184 -6.82 8.05 -2.77
N ILE A 185 -7.89 7.36 -2.37
CA ILE A 185 -8.56 7.57 -1.08
C ILE A 185 -7.57 7.41 0.09
N VAL A 186 -6.72 6.38 0.07
CA VAL A 186 -5.66 6.19 1.08
C VAL A 186 -4.67 7.37 1.10
N CYS A 187 -4.22 7.84 -0.05
CA CYS A 187 -3.30 8.98 -0.13
C CYS A 187 -3.96 10.27 0.38
N THR A 188 -5.18 10.55 -0.06
CA THR A 188 -5.97 11.71 0.38
C THR A 188 -6.22 11.67 1.88
N LEU A 189 -6.63 10.53 2.45
CA LEU A 189 -6.81 10.37 3.90
C LEU A 189 -5.51 10.64 4.67
N LYS A 190 -4.36 10.14 4.20
CA LYS A 190 -3.07 10.42 4.84
C LYS A 190 -2.69 11.91 4.78
N ILE A 191 -3.00 12.62 3.69
CA ILE A 191 -2.83 14.08 3.57
C ILE A 191 -3.79 14.81 4.52
N CYS A 192 -5.07 14.42 4.60
CA CYS A 192 -6.02 15.00 5.54
C CYS A 192 -5.59 14.81 6.99
N LEU A 193 -5.05 13.64 7.35
CA LEU A 193 -4.46 13.39 8.67
C LEU A 193 -3.24 14.28 8.94
N LEU A 194 -2.41 14.60 7.94
CA LEU A 194 -1.30 15.55 8.09
C LEU A 194 -1.80 16.99 8.33
N ILE A 195 -2.84 17.42 7.61
CA ILE A 195 -3.43 18.75 7.79
C ILE A 195 -4.07 18.85 9.18
N LEU A 196 -4.80 17.81 9.61
CA LEU A 196 -5.39 17.73 10.95
C LEU A 196 -4.31 17.76 12.05
N LEU A 197 -3.20 17.04 11.84
CA LEU A 197 -2.05 17.03 12.75
C LEU A 197 -1.44 18.43 12.88
N LEU A 198 -1.14 19.09 11.77
CA LEU A 198 -0.60 20.46 11.77
C LEU A 198 -1.56 21.44 12.44
N PHE A 199 -2.87 21.33 12.18
CA PHE A 199 -3.89 22.18 12.80
C PHE A 199 -3.95 22.00 14.33
N ASN A 200 -3.97 20.75 14.81
CA ASN A 200 -3.99 20.47 16.26
C ASN A 200 -2.69 20.91 16.94
N ASP A 201 -1.53 20.75 16.30
CA ASP A 201 -0.24 21.15 16.87
C ASP A 201 -0.10 22.67 17.00
N ASN A 202 -0.63 23.43 16.01
CA ASN A 202 -0.74 24.88 16.09
C ASN A 202 -1.62 25.32 17.27
N LEU A 203 -2.79 24.69 17.46
CA LEU A 203 -3.71 25.03 18.55
C LEU A 203 -3.16 24.65 19.93
N ALA A 204 -2.69 23.42 20.09
CA ALA A 204 -2.34 22.85 21.40
C ALA A 204 -1.03 23.40 21.98
N LEU A 205 -0.05 23.69 21.13
CA LEU A 205 1.31 24.01 21.56
C LEU A 205 1.84 25.34 21.03
N GLY A 206 1.14 25.98 20.07
CA GLY A 206 1.57 27.22 19.44
C GLY A 206 2.97 27.14 18.81
N THR A 207 3.40 25.94 18.38
CA THR A 207 4.80 25.74 17.99
C THR A 207 5.11 26.40 16.65
N GLY A 208 6.24 27.12 16.60
CA GLY A 208 6.74 27.71 15.36
C GLY A 208 7.32 26.66 14.40
N PRO A 209 7.49 26.97 13.11
CA PRO A 209 7.78 26.01 12.03
C PRO A 209 9.06 25.14 12.21
N ILE A 210 9.93 25.51 13.16
CA ILE A 210 11.15 24.79 13.52
C ILE A 210 10.84 23.44 14.19
N SER A 211 9.72 23.32 14.93
CA SER A 211 9.28 22.07 15.56
C SER A 211 8.81 21.07 14.51
N TRP A 212 8.08 21.55 13.50
CA TRP A 212 7.57 20.73 12.41
C TRP A 212 8.73 20.12 11.61
N LEU A 213 9.83 20.87 11.43
CA LEU A 213 11.05 20.36 10.81
C LEU A 213 11.75 19.25 11.62
N THR A 214 11.64 19.24 12.96
CA THR A 214 12.27 18.20 13.81
C THR A 214 11.38 16.99 14.07
N ASP A 215 10.07 17.20 14.24
CA ASP A 215 9.19 16.18 14.81
C ASP A 215 8.17 15.66 13.78
N ILE A 216 7.55 16.57 13.01
CA ILE A 216 6.56 16.21 11.99
C ILE A 216 7.24 15.72 10.70
N LEU A 217 8.35 16.33 10.29
CA LEU A 217 9.01 16.00 9.02
C LEU A 217 9.56 14.55 8.98
N PRO A 218 10.23 14.00 10.02
CA PRO A 218 10.66 12.60 10.00
C PRO A 218 9.50 11.60 10.04
N THR A 219 8.43 11.90 10.80
CA THR A 219 7.23 11.04 10.84
C THR A 219 6.43 11.10 9.54
N PHE A 220 6.39 12.25 8.88
CA PHE A 220 5.89 12.41 7.51
C PHE A 220 6.68 11.54 6.52
N HIS A 221 8.02 11.64 6.50
CA HIS A 221 8.86 10.81 5.64
C HIS A 221 8.63 9.31 5.84
N MET A 222 8.50 8.81 7.08
CA MET A 222 8.22 7.38 7.31
C MET A 222 6.81 6.98 6.96
N GLY A 223 5.82 7.80 7.32
CA GLY A 223 4.45 7.57 6.92
C GLY A 223 4.35 7.40 5.40
N TRP A 224 5.09 8.21 4.64
CA TRP A 224 5.09 8.15 3.19
C TRP A 224 5.93 7.04 2.57
N LEU A 225 7.04 6.63 3.18
CA LEU A 225 7.76 5.41 2.81
C LEU A 225 6.84 4.17 2.95
N LEU A 226 6.15 4.05 4.08
CA LEU A 226 5.23 2.93 4.34
C LEU A 226 4.01 2.95 3.42
N ILE A 227 3.44 4.14 3.14
CA ILE A 227 2.38 4.28 2.13
C ILE A 227 2.90 3.86 0.75
N GLN A 228 4.06 4.34 0.29
CA GLN A 228 4.62 3.95 -1.01
C GLN A 228 4.79 2.43 -1.14
N TYR A 229 5.25 1.76 -0.08
CA TYR A 229 5.37 0.31 -0.03
C TYR A 229 3.99 -0.37 -0.08
N PHE A 230 3.00 0.11 0.69
CA PHE A 230 1.62 -0.36 0.65
C PHE A 230 0.99 -0.23 -0.76
N LEU A 231 1.27 0.87 -1.46
CA LEU A 231 0.80 1.10 -2.83
C LEU A 231 1.41 0.04 -3.77
N LEU A 232 2.73 -0.16 -3.73
CA LEU A 232 3.39 -1.12 -4.61
C LEU A 232 2.94 -2.56 -4.35
N VAL A 233 2.84 -2.97 -3.08
CA VAL A 233 2.30 -4.29 -2.71
C VAL A 233 0.83 -4.42 -3.11
N THR A 234 0.05 -3.34 -3.12
CA THR A 234 -1.34 -3.38 -3.61
C THR A 234 -1.44 -3.71 -5.09
N VAL A 235 -0.56 -3.19 -5.94
CA VAL A 235 -0.54 -3.54 -7.37
C VAL A 235 -0.17 -5.01 -7.55
N ILE A 236 0.92 -5.47 -6.93
CA ILE A 236 1.38 -6.87 -7.03
C ILE A 236 0.30 -7.84 -6.49
N GLN A 237 -0.38 -7.48 -5.39
CA GLN A 237 -1.49 -8.24 -4.81
C GLN A 237 -2.71 -8.32 -5.74
N THR A 238 -2.90 -7.34 -6.62
CA THR A 238 -3.98 -7.37 -7.60
C THR A 238 -3.62 -8.25 -8.78
N ASP A 239 -2.36 -8.18 -9.26
CA ASP A 239 -1.84 -9.02 -10.33
C ASP A 239 -1.89 -10.51 -9.96
N PHE A 240 -1.45 -10.91 -8.75
CA PHE A 240 -1.61 -12.28 -8.25
C PHE A 240 -3.07 -12.75 -8.25
N ALA A 241 -3.99 -11.87 -7.83
CA ALA A 241 -5.41 -12.18 -7.81
C ALA A 241 -6.04 -12.21 -9.21
N ASP A 242 -5.49 -11.50 -10.20
CA ASP A 242 -5.90 -11.62 -11.60
C ASP A 242 -5.34 -12.90 -12.25
N VAL A 243 -4.10 -13.30 -11.93
CA VAL A 243 -3.56 -14.63 -12.26
C VAL A 243 -4.44 -15.74 -11.68
N ASN A 244 -4.82 -15.66 -10.40
CA ASN A 244 -5.72 -16.64 -9.76
C ASN A 244 -7.08 -16.74 -10.47
N ARG A 245 -7.64 -15.61 -10.90
CA ARG A 245 -8.90 -15.59 -11.68
C ARG A 245 -8.74 -16.10 -13.09
N ALA A 246 -7.62 -15.85 -13.74
CA ALA A 246 -7.30 -16.40 -15.05
C ALA A 246 -7.20 -17.93 -14.96
N ILE A 247 -6.44 -18.47 -14.01
CA ILE A 247 -6.37 -19.92 -13.74
C ILE A 247 -7.79 -20.47 -13.43
N GLN A 248 -8.57 -19.82 -12.56
CA GLN A 248 -9.93 -20.26 -12.25
C GLN A 248 -10.90 -20.19 -13.44
N SER A 249 -10.79 -19.21 -14.34
CA SER A 249 -11.69 -19.09 -15.49
C SER A 249 -11.32 -20.02 -16.64
N LEU A 250 -10.04 -20.37 -16.82
CA LEU A 250 -9.63 -21.50 -17.67
C LEU A 250 -10.28 -22.83 -17.26
N ILE A 251 -10.67 -22.95 -15.99
CA ILE A 251 -11.43 -24.09 -15.44
C ILE A 251 -12.94 -23.84 -15.57
N GLY A 252 -13.39 -22.63 -15.23
CA GLY A 252 -14.80 -22.22 -15.15
C GLY A 252 -15.53 -22.06 -16.49
N ILE A 253 -14.82 -21.92 -17.61
CA ILE A 253 -15.39 -21.94 -18.97
C ILE A 253 -16.24 -23.20 -19.24
N ASN A 254 -16.11 -24.26 -18.43
CA ASN A 254 -16.89 -25.49 -18.55
C ASN A 254 -18.13 -25.63 -17.63
N THR A 255 -18.42 -24.73 -16.66
CA THR A 255 -19.74 -24.70 -15.97
C THR A 255 -19.98 -23.45 -15.11
N PRO A 256 -21.18 -22.82 -15.17
CA PRO A 256 -21.61 -21.79 -14.23
C PRO A 256 -22.35 -22.38 -13.02
N ASP A 257 -21.64 -22.70 -11.94
CA ASP A 257 -22.08 -22.50 -10.53
C ASP A 257 -21.04 -23.06 -9.54
N LEU A 258 -20.58 -22.23 -8.60
CA LEU A 258 -19.45 -22.53 -7.71
C LEU A 258 -19.90 -22.97 -6.30
N GLN A 259 -20.99 -23.74 -6.18
CA GLN A 259 -21.57 -24.11 -4.87
C GLN A 259 -21.84 -25.61 -4.67
N SER A 260 -21.84 -26.45 -5.71
CA SER A 260 -22.37 -27.83 -5.65
C SER A 260 -21.40 -28.97 -6.01
N LEU A 261 -20.15 -28.69 -6.38
CA LEU A 261 -19.23 -29.68 -6.97
C LEU A 261 -18.03 -30.06 -6.07
N TYR A 262 -18.31 -30.57 -4.86
CA TYR A 262 -17.32 -31.31 -4.05
C TYR A 262 -17.16 -32.78 -4.47
N GLN A 263 -17.95 -33.27 -5.44
CA GLN A 263 -17.88 -34.66 -5.93
C GLN A 263 -17.38 -34.75 -7.39
N THR A 264 -16.15 -35.25 -7.52
CA THR A 264 -15.73 -36.17 -8.60
C THR A 264 -16.05 -35.75 -10.05
N ARG A 265 -15.48 -34.64 -10.54
CA ARG A 265 -15.48 -34.35 -11.99
C ARG A 265 -14.07 -34.29 -12.56
N ARG A 266 -13.78 -35.20 -13.50
CA ARG A 266 -12.53 -35.24 -14.25
C ARG A 266 -12.59 -34.29 -15.45
N ILE A 267 -11.58 -33.45 -15.65
CA ILE A 267 -11.53 -32.43 -16.70
C ILE A 267 -10.56 -32.87 -17.80
N ILE A 268 -11.03 -32.85 -19.06
CA ILE A 268 -10.18 -33.05 -20.24
C ILE A 268 -9.45 -31.73 -20.52
N VAL A 269 -8.20 -31.66 -20.12
CA VAL A 269 -7.36 -30.48 -20.35
C VAL A 269 -6.87 -30.50 -21.81
N ASN A 270 -7.26 -29.53 -22.64
CA ASN A 270 -6.78 -29.40 -24.02
C ASN A 270 -5.37 -28.79 -24.07
N ASN A 271 -4.62 -29.04 -25.16
CA ASN A 271 -3.23 -28.54 -25.27
C ASN A 271 -3.14 -27.00 -25.22
N SER A 272 -4.15 -26.29 -25.72
CA SER A 272 -4.27 -24.83 -25.57
C SER A 272 -4.37 -24.39 -24.10
N ILE A 273 -5.15 -25.11 -23.29
CA ILE A 273 -5.32 -24.82 -21.85
C ILE A 273 -4.00 -25.08 -21.11
N VAL A 274 -3.25 -26.14 -21.49
CA VAL A 274 -1.90 -26.38 -20.94
C VAL A 274 -0.97 -25.21 -21.28
N HIS A 275 -0.97 -24.72 -22.52
CA HIS A 275 -0.15 -23.58 -22.93
C HIS A 275 -0.48 -22.31 -22.13
N GLN A 276 -1.76 -21.98 -22.00
CA GLN A 276 -2.20 -20.82 -21.20
C GLN A 276 -1.86 -20.97 -19.71
N LEU A 277 -1.97 -22.18 -19.15
CA LEU A 277 -1.57 -22.46 -17.77
C LEU A 277 -0.05 -22.34 -17.55
N LEU A 278 0.76 -22.73 -18.54
CA LEU A 278 2.22 -22.53 -18.51
C LEU A 278 2.57 -21.03 -18.55
N GLN A 279 1.90 -20.24 -19.40
CA GLN A 279 2.07 -18.77 -19.40
C GLN A 279 1.68 -18.15 -18.05
N LEU A 280 0.56 -18.58 -17.44
CA LEU A 280 0.13 -18.10 -16.12
C LEU A 280 1.08 -18.51 -14.99
N ARG A 281 1.69 -19.70 -15.07
CA ARG A 281 2.79 -20.11 -14.17
C ARG A 281 3.98 -19.18 -14.30
N ASP A 282 4.38 -18.84 -15.53
CA ASP A 282 5.57 -18.04 -15.79
C ASP A 282 5.35 -16.58 -15.31
N VAL A 283 4.16 -16.01 -15.57
CA VAL A 283 3.72 -14.73 -14.98
C VAL A 283 3.72 -14.79 -13.44
N HIS A 284 3.15 -15.84 -12.84
CA HIS A 284 3.18 -16.03 -11.38
C HIS A 284 4.63 -16.07 -10.85
N CYS A 285 5.52 -16.81 -11.53
CA CYS A 285 6.93 -16.91 -11.16
C CYS A 285 7.62 -15.54 -11.18
N HIS A 286 7.36 -14.72 -12.19
CA HIS A 286 7.88 -13.35 -12.23
C HIS A 286 7.25 -12.43 -11.18
N LEU A 287 5.97 -12.57 -10.83
CA LEU A 287 5.37 -11.86 -9.69
C LEU A 287 6.00 -12.26 -8.36
N CYS A 288 6.37 -13.54 -8.18
CA CYS A 288 7.15 -13.99 -7.01
C CYS A 288 8.51 -13.28 -6.94
N GLU A 289 9.26 -13.26 -8.05
CA GLU A 289 10.56 -12.58 -8.13
C GLU A 289 10.46 -11.08 -7.88
N ILE A 290 9.42 -10.41 -8.40
CA ILE A 290 9.16 -8.99 -8.12
C ILE A 290 8.83 -8.78 -6.65
N SER A 291 8.07 -9.68 -6.03
CA SER A 291 7.75 -9.60 -4.59
C SER A 291 9.00 -9.71 -3.72
N GLU A 292 9.92 -10.61 -4.08
CA GLU A 292 11.23 -10.77 -3.44
C GLU A 292 12.13 -9.55 -3.69
N ASP A 293 12.23 -9.04 -4.92
CA ASP A 293 12.94 -7.80 -5.28
C ASP A 293 12.41 -6.61 -4.46
N VAL A 294 11.09 -6.50 -4.28
CA VAL A 294 10.41 -5.43 -3.53
C VAL A 294 10.65 -5.53 -2.02
N SER A 295 10.50 -6.73 -1.45
CA SER A 295 10.84 -7.02 -0.05
C SER A 295 12.30 -6.65 0.23
N SER A 296 13.21 -7.07 -0.65
CA SER A 296 14.64 -6.74 -0.61
C SER A 296 14.93 -5.25 -0.78
N PHE A 297 14.16 -4.52 -1.60
CA PHE A 297 14.30 -3.07 -1.75
C PHE A 297 13.98 -2.33 -0.44
N TYR A 298 12.78 -2.53 0.11
CA TYR A 298 12.29 -1.81 1.30
C TYR A 298 12.89 -2.28 2.63
N SER A 299 13.47 -3.49 2.69
CA SER A 299 14.08 -4.13 3.86
C SER A 299 14.77 -3.18 4.85
N LEU A 300 15.82 -2.49 4.40
CA LEU A 300 16.67 -1.61 5.22
C LEU A 300 15.99 -0.26 5.56
N PRO A 301 15.38 0.48 4.61
CA PRO A 301 14.59 1.68 4.94
C PRO A 301 13.49 1.45 5.98
N VAL A 302 12.79 0.31 5.88
CA VAL A 302 11.71 -0.04 6.82
C VAL A 302 12.26 -0.45 8.19
N LEU A 303 13.43 -1.10 8.26
CA LEU A 303 14.08 -1.43 9.52
C LEU A 303 14.39 -0.17 10.36
N PHE A 304 15.07 0.82 9.77
CA PHE A 304 15.34 2.10 10.44
C PHE A 304 14.05 2.85 10.79
N GLY A 305 13.05 2.80 9.90
CA GLY A 305 11.74 3.39 10.16
C GLY A 305 11.01 2.79 11.34
N ILE A 306 11.05 1.48 11.51
CA ILE A 306 10.35 0.80 12.60
C ILE A 306 11.01 1.09 13.95
N ILE A 307 12.33 1.19 14.01
CA ILE A 307 13.05 1.61 15.24
C ILE A 307 12.60 3.02 15.67
N PHE A 308 12.55 3.97 14.72
CA PHE A 308 12.10 5.34 14.99
C PHE A 308 10.60 5.41 15.33
N LEU A 309 9.74 4.69 14.61
CA LEU A 309 8.30 4.64 14.86
C LEU A 309 8.00 4.02 16.23
N PHE A 310 8.71 2.96 16.62
CA PHE A 310 8.59 2.34 17.94
C PHE A 310 8.88 3.32 19.07
N LEU A 311 10.01 4.05 19.00
CA LEU A 311 10.38 5.06 20.00
C LEU A 311 9.39 6.22 20.02
N THR A 312 8.95 6.68 18.84
CA THR A 312 7.96 7.76 18.71
C THR A 312 6.58 7.35 19.26
N LEU A 313 6.14 6.11 19.04
CA LEU A 313 4.87 5.60 19.56
C LEU A 313 4.93 5.41 21.08
N THR A 314 6.05 4.93 21.61
CA THR A 314 6.29 4.82 23.06
C THR A 314 6.32 6.20 23.73
N TYR A 315 6.96 7.19 23.13
CA TYR A 315 6.98 8.56 23.66
C TYR A 315 5.57 9.20 23.67
N ASN A 316 4.85 9.15 22.55
CA ASN A 316 3.49 9.71 22.47
C ASN A 316 2.49 8.95 23.35
N GLY A 317 2.62 7.64 23.49
CA GLY A 317 1.81 6.83 24.41
C GLY A 317 2.09 7.16 25.88
N TYR A 318 3.35 7.43 26.25
CA TYR A 318 3.72 7.86 27.60
C TYR A 318 3.16 9.25 27.90
N PHE A 319 3.25 10.17 26.93
CA PHE A 319 2.66 11.51 27.04
C PHE A 319 1.14 11.45 27.18
N LEU A 320 0.45 10.61 26.41
CA LEU A 320 -1.00 10.38 26.54
C LEU A 320 -1.35 9.86 27.95
N PHE A 321 -0.64 8.83 28.43
CA PHE A 321 -0.87 8.30 29.78
C PHE A 321 -0.65 9.37 30.85
N TRP A 322 0.41 10.16 30.71
CA TRP A 322 0.75 11.24 31.64
C TRP A 322 -0.39 12.28 31.74
N ILE A 323 -0.95 12.72 30.60
CA ILE A 323 -2.11 13.64 30.59
C ILE A 323 -3.29 13.04 31.37
N VAL A 324 -3.65 11.79 31.04
CA VAL A 324 -4.85 11.11 31.57
C VAL A 324 -4.77 10.81 33.07
N MET A 325 -3.58 10.62 33.63
CA MET A 325 -3.41 10.07 34.99
C MET A 325 -2.93 11.05 36.05
N ILE A 326 -2.45 12.24 35.67
CA ILE A 326 -1.83 13.20 36.61
C ILE A 326 -2.59 14.53 36.68
N THR A 327 -3.51 14.80 35.76
CA THR A 327 -4.16 16.12 35.67
C THR A 327 -5.63 16.05 36.02
N ASP A 328 -5.96 16.45 37.25
CA ASP A 328 -7.32 16.39 37.80
C ASP A 328 -8.28 17.45 37.25
N ASP A 329 -7.80 18.50 36.55
CA ASP A 329 -8.69 19.44 35.87
C ASP A 329 -8.01 20.19 34.71
N ILE A 330 -8.78 20.40 33.63
CA ILE A 330 -8.53 21.38 32.54
C ILE A 330 -7.09 21.38 31.94
N LEU A 331 -6.46 20.22 31.72
CA LEU A 331 -5.41 20.18 30.68
C LEU A 331 -6.11 20.27 29.32
N GLU A 332 -5.83 21.37 28.61
CA GLU A 332 -6.46 21.80 27.35
C GLU A 332 -6.84 20.61 26.44
N TYR A 333 -8.13 20.49 26.13
CA TYR A 333 -8.70 19.47 25.23
C TYR A 333 -7.89 19.34 23.93
N ASP A 334 -7.36 20.46 23.44
CA ASP A 334 -6.49 20.56 22.27
C ASP A 334 -5.21 19.71 22.40
N THR A 335 -4.58 19.64 23.58
CA THR A 335 -3.37 18.83 23.82
C THR A 335 -3.67 17.33 23.80
N LEU A 336 -4.80 16.92 24.38
CA LEU A 336 -5.26 15.54 24.33
C LEU A 336 -5.65 15.14 22.89
N SER A 337 -6.38 16.02 22.20
CA SER A 337 -6.73 15.86 20.78
C SER A 337 -5.48 15.73 19.90
N ASN A 338 -4.51 16.64 20.03
CA ASN A 338 -3.25 16.60 19.30
C ASN A 338 -2.52 15.26 19.50
N THR A 339 -2.43 14.78 20.75
CA THR A 339 -1.75 13.51 21.07
C THR A 339 -2.45 12.30 20.45
N ILE A 340 -3.79 12.28 20.43
CA ILE A 340 -4.57 11.23 19.76
C ILE A 340 -4.38 11.28 18.24
N VAL A 341 -4.42 12.47 17.63
CA VAL A 341 -4.19 12.65 16.18
C VAL A 341 -2.77 12.21 15.80
N TRP A 342 -1.76 12.51 16.63
CA TRP A 342 -0.38 12.01 16.50
C TRP A 342 -0.33 10.47 16.47
N LEU A 343 -0.97 9.79 17.41
CA LEU A 343 -1.00 8.32 17.46
C LEU A 343 -1.72 7.72 16.24
N ILE A 344 -2.86 8.28 15.83
CA ILE A 344 -3.58 7.86 14.61
C ILE A 344 -2.68 8.04 13.38
N PHE A 345 -1.98 9.17 13.25
CA PHE A 345 -1.09 9.45 12.14
C PHE A 345 0.07 8.44 12.04
N LEU A 346 0.61 7.99 13.17
CA LEU A 346 1.68 6.99 13.25
C LEU A 346 1.19 5.56 12.94
N ILE A 347 0.05 5.15 13.51
CA ILE A 347 -0.47 3.77 13.40
C ILE A 347 -1.05 3.50 12.01
N TYR A 348 -1.78 4.46 11.41
CA TYR A 348 -2.46 4.31 10.13
C TYR A 348 -1.61 3.69 9.00
N PRO A 349 -0.40 4.20 8.65
CA PRO A 349 0.40 3.61 7.58
C PRO A 349 0.95 2.21 7.91
N ILE A 350 1.25 1.93 9.19
CA ILE A 350 1.69 0.61 9.65
C ILE A 350 0.55 -0.40 9.45
N PHE A 351 -0.64 -0.07 9.96
CA PHE A 351 -1.84 -0.90 9.85
C PHE A 351 -2.23 -1.20 8.40
N LEU A 352 -2.14 -0.21 7.50
CA LEU A 352 -2.39 -0.44 6.08
C LEU A 352 -1.38 -1.42 5.47
N LEU A 353 -0.08 -1.22 5.73
CA LEU A 353 0.98 -2.05 5.19
C LEU A 353 0.87 -3.50 5.67
N THR A 354 0.74 -3.75 6.98
CA THR A 354 0.71 -5.11 7.54
C THR A 354 -0.51 -5.90 7.07
N ASN A 355 -1.69 -5.25 7.01
CA ASN A 355 -2.90 -5.88 6.49
C ASN A 355 -2.77 -6.21 5.00
N LYS A 356 -2.10 -5.34 4.22
CA LYS A 356 -1.88 -5.58 2.80
C LYS A 356 -0.87 -6.70 2.55
N ILE A 357 0.21 -6.75 3.33
CA ILE A 357 1.20 -7.83 3.31
C ILE A 357 0.56 -9.17 3.70
N THR A 358 -0.30 -9.19 4.72
CA THR A 358 -1.06 -10.39 5.10
C THR A 358 -1.98 -10.84 3.94
N LYS A 359 -2.67 -9.91 3.28
CA LYS A 359 -3.57 -10.22 2.14
C LYS A 359 -2.85 -10.75 0.90
N ILE A 360 -1.67 -10.24 0.56
CA ILE A 360 -0.89 -10.76 -0.58
C ILE A 360 -0.35 -12.17 -0.28
N LEU A 361 0.10 -12.44 0.94
CA LEU A 361 0.56 -13.79 1.35
C LEU A 361 -0.58 -14.82 1.23
N ILE A 362 -1.79 -14.48 1.69
CA ILE A 362 -2.98 -15.33 1.53
C ILE A 362 -3.34 -15.55 0.05
N GLU A 363 -3.23 -14.53 -0.80
CA GLU A 363 -3.53 -14.67 -2.24
C GLU A 363 -2.48 -15.52 -2.98
N ILE A 364 -1.20 -15.44 -2.58
CA ILE A 364 -0.12 -16.32 -3.06
C ILE A 364 -0.39 -17.78 -2.66
N GLU A 365 -0.73 -18.04 -1.40
CA GLU A 365 -1.03 -19.38 -0.90
C GLU A 365 -2.24 -19.99 -1.62
N LYS A 366 -3.27 -19.18 -1.86
CA LYS A 366 -4.47 -19.55 -2.62
C LYS A 366 -4.17 -20.02 -4.05
N THR A 367 -3.12 -19.51 -4.70
CA THR A 367 -2.65 -20.04 -5.99
C THR A 367 -2.31 -21.53 -5.88
N GLY A 368 -1.63 -21.93 -4.80
CA GLY A 368 -1.28 -23.31 -4.50
C GLY A 368 -2.49 -24.23 -4.44
N ASN A 369 -3.55 -23.78 -3.74
CA ASN A 369 -4.79 -24.52 -3.59
C ASN A 369 -5.51 -24.69 -4.94
N ILE A 370 -5.66 -23.61 -5.73
CA ILE A 370 -6.29 -23.66 -7.06
C ILE A 370 -5.54 -24.65 -7.99
N VAL A 371 -4.20 -24.64 -7.97
CA VAL A 371 -3.38 -25.54 -8.80
C VAL A 371 -3.43 -26.98 -8.30
N HIS A 372 -3.55 -27.20 -6.99
CA HIS A 372 -3.73 -28.53 -6.40
C HIS A 372 -5.09 -29.15 -6.78
N ASP A 373 -6.17 -28.39 -6.69
CA ASP A 373 -7.50 -28.83 -7.10
C ASP A 373 -7.52 -29.19 -8.59
N LEU A 374 -6.87 -28.38 -9.43
CA LEU A 374 -6.73 -28.66 -10.85
C LEU A 374 -5.90 -29.93 -11.14
N LEU A 375 -4.85 -30.20 -10.37
CA LEU A 375 -4.04 -31.43 -10.46
C LEU A 375 -4.86 -32.70 -10.13
N ASN A 376 -5.83 -32.58 -9.22
CA ASN A 376 -6.75 -33.66 -8.86
C ASN A 376 -7.81 -33.90 -9.95
N CYS A 377 -8.29 -32.84 -10.60
CA CYS A 377 -9.28 -32.93 -11.68
C CYS A 377 -8.70 -33.34 -13.06
N ALA A 378 -7.41 -33.08 -13.35
CA ALA A 378 -6.85 -33.23 -14.69
C ALA A 378 -6.75 -34.70 -15.21
N ILE A 379 -7.24 -34.93 -16.44
CA ILE A 379 -7.03 -36.18 -17.20
C ILE A 379 -5.81 -36.05 -18.13
N GLY A 380 -4.96 -37.09 -18.14
CA GLY A 380 -3.83 -37.24 -19.07
C GLY A 380 -2.48 -37.19 -18.36
N LYS A 381 -1.62 -38.20 -18.59
CA LYS A 381 -0.36 -38.38 -17.85
C LYS A 381 0.59 -37.19 -18.00
N ASP A 382 0.82 -36.73 -19.23
CA ASP A 382 1.80 -35.67 -19.53
C ASP A 382 1.33 -34.31 -19.00
N LYS A 383 0.04 -34.03 -19.12
CA LYS A 383 -0.61 -32.81 -18.62
C LYS A 383 -0.55 -32.78 -17.09
N LYS A 384 -0.84 -33.92 -16.45
CA LYS A 384 -0.70 -34.08 -15.00
C LYS A 384 0.76 -33.92 -14.52
N ALA A 385 1.75 -34.26 -15.35
CA ALA A 385 3.16 -34.04 -15.03
C ALA A 385 3.53 -32.54 -15.00
N GLU A 386 3.09 -31.74 -15.97
CA GLU A 386 3.32 -30.28 -15.96
C GLU A 386 2.61 -29.58 -14.78
N LEU A 387 1.37 -29.96 -14.48
CA LEU A 387 0.68 -29.43 -13.29
C LEU A 387 1.37 -29.85 -11.99
N LYS A 388 1.92 -31.07 -11.92
CA LYS A 388 2.69 -31.53 -10.76
C LYS A 388 3.97 -30.72 -10.58
N LYS A 389 4.66 -30.35 -11.68
CA LYS A 389 5.82 -29.42 -11.63
C LYS A 389 5.41 -28.05 -11.09
N PHE A 390 4.31 -27.48 -11.57
CA PHE A 390 3.82 -26.18 -11.09
C PHE A 390 3.42 -26.22 -9.61
N SER A 391 2.63 -27.21 -9.20
CA SER A 391 2.26 -27.42 -7.79
C SER A 391 3.49 -27.57 -6.88
N LEU A 392 4.51 -28.30 -7.33
CA LEU A 392 5.78 -28.47 -6.61
C LEU A 392 6.56 -27.14 -6.49
N GLN A 393 6.61 -26.34 -7.56
CA GLN A 393 7.24 -25.01 -7.54
C GLN A 393 6.56 -24.07 -6.54
N LEU A 394 5.22 -24.05 -6.50
CA LEU A 394 4.44 -23.27 -5.53
C LEU A 394 4.71 -23.72 -4.09
N LEU A 395 4.78 -25.03 -3.84
CA LEU A 395 5.05 -25.60 -2.52
C LEU A 395 6.45 -25.22 -1.97
N HIS A 396 7.46 -25.16 -2.84
CA HIS A 396 8.82 -24.84 -2.43
C HIS A 396 9.10 -23.33 -2.36
N ARG A 397 8.38 -22.47 -3.10
CA ARG A 397 8.65 -21.03 -3.14
C ARG A 397 7.90 -20.24 -2.06
N LYS A 398 8.48 -20.18 -0.87
CA LYS A 398 7.97 -19.38 0.26
C LYS A 398 8.38 -17.91 0.16
N ILE A 399 7.50 -17.08 -0.39
CA ILE A 399 7.67 -15.61 -0.40
C ILE A 399 7.49 -15.06 1.02
N GLN A 400 8.39 -14.16 1.44
CA GLN A 400 8.29 -13.47 2.72
C GLN A 400 8.62 -11.98 2.58
N PHE A 401 7.74 -11.14 3.12
CA PHE A 401 7.97 -9.70 3.25
C PHE A 401 8.59 -9.42 4.62
N THR A 402 9.89 -9.09 4.66
CA THR A 402 10.65 -8.94 5.91
C THR A 402 11.46 -7.64 5.96
N ALA A 403 11.71 -7.13 7.17
CA ALA A 403 12.68 -6.07 7.39
C ALA A 403 14.08 -6.67 7.58
N ASN A 404 14.79 -6.87 6.47
CA ASN A 404 16.19 -7.36 6.47
C ASN A 404 16.36 -8.71 7.23
N GLY A 405 15.36 -9.59 7.14
CA GLY A 405 15.34 -10.89 7.82
C GLY A 405 15.06 -10.87 9.33
N TYR A 406 15.00 -9.71 10.00
CA TYR A 406 14.79 -9.65 11.45
C TYR A 406 13.36 -9.98 11.88
N PHE A 407 12.37 -9.51 11.12
CA PHE A 407 10.95 -9.76 11.39
C PHE A 407 10.13 -9.70 10.09
N MET A 408 9.05 -10.48 10.05
CA MET A 408 8.04 -10.42 8.99
C MET A 408 7.20 -9.15 9.15
N LEU A 409 6.65 -8.63 8.05
CA LEU A 409 5.89 -7.37 8.02
C LEU A 409 4.37 -7.60 7.92
N ASP A 410 3.88 -8.73 8.42
CA ASP A 410 2.46 -9.10 8.42
C ASP A 410 1.73 -8.61 9.68
N ASN A 411 0.49 -9.05 9.89
CA ASN A 411 -0.31 -8.67 11.05
C ASN A 411 0.25 -9.20 12.39
N THR A 412 1.11 -10.22 12.40
CA THR A 412 1.79 -10.68 13.64
C THR A 412 2.79 -9.63 14.13
N PHE A 413 3.43 -8.90 13.21
CA PHE A 413 4.28 -7.76 13.57
C PHE A 413 3.49 -6.61 14.18
N LEU A 414 2.30 -6.29 13.68
CA LEU A 414 1.46 -5.25 14.30
C LEU A 414 1.06 -5.63 15.74
N HIS A 415 0.70 -6.90 15.96
CA HIS A 415 0.41 -7.42 17.28
C HIS A 415 1.64 -7.34 18.20
N SER A 416 2.81 -7.80 17.73
CA SER A 416 4.07 -7.74 18.48
C SER A 416 4.49 -6.31 18.82
N LEU A 417 4.48 -5.39 17.85
CA LEU A 417 4.80 -3.98 18.04
C LEU A 417 3.89 -3.33 19.09
N THR A 418 2.58 -3.58 19.00
CA THR A 418 1.59 -3.05 19.96
C THR A 418 1.86 -3.59 21.36
N GLY A 419 2.09 -4.90 21.49
CA GLY A 419 2.44 -5.54 22.76
C GLY A 419 3.72 -4.96 23.37
N THR A 420 4.80 -4.86 22.60
CA THR A 420 6.07 -4.30 23.06
C THR A 420 5.92 -2.84 23.50
N VAL A 421 5.24 -1.98 22.72
CA VAL A 421 5.00 -0.59 23.12
C VAL A 421 4.22 -0.54 24.43
N MET A 422 3.14 -1.31 24.59
CA MET A 422 2.39 -1.38 25.84
C MET A 422 3.26 -1.84 27.03
N THR A 423 4.16 -2.80 26.85
CA THR A 423 5.11 -3.22 27.90
C THR A 423 6.04 -2.06 28.32
N TYR A 424 6.63 -1.34 27.36
CA TYR A 424 7.50 -0.20 27.68
C TYR A 424 6.73 0.97 28.32
N LEU A 425 5.48 1.20 27.92
CA LEU A 425 4.60 2.17 28.59
C LEU A 425 4.39 1.81 30.06
N ILE A 426 4.02 0.55 30.36
CA ILE A 426 3.84 0.07 31.74
C ILE A 426 5.12 0.27 32.57
N ILE A 427 6.29 -0.05 32.00
CA ILE A 427 7.60 0.14 32.66
C ILE A 427 7.85 1.62 32.99
N LEU A 428 7.69 2.53 32.02
CA LEU A 428 7.89 3.97 32.21
C LEU A 428 6.96 4.53 33.30
N VAL A 429 5.70 4.09 33.30
CA VAL A 429 4.69 4.46 34.30
C VAL A 429 5.09 3.98 35.70
N GLN A 430 5.53 2.73 35.84
CA GLN A 430 5.98 2.18 37.13
C GLN A 430 7.16 2.97 37.69
N PHE A 431 8.17 3.29 36.87
CA PHE A 431 9.29 4.13 37.28
C PHE A 431 8.83 5.51 37.77
N GLN A 432 7.90 6.16 37.07
CA GLN A 432 7.36 7.45 37.49
C GLN A 432 6.61 7.36 38.83
N MET A 433 5.75 6.35 39.02
CA MET A 433 5.03 6.15 40.28
C MET A 433 5.96 5.90 41.47
N VAL A 434 7.05 5.15 41.28
CA VAL A 434 8.07 4.92 42.31
C VAL A 434 8.80 6.22 42.65
N SER A 435 9.18 7.02 41.63
CA SER A 435 9.81 8.33 41.84
C SER A 435 8.93 9.27 42.67
N SER A 436 7.64 9.43 42.31
CA SER A 436 6.71 10.29 43.05
C SER A 436 6.49 9.85 44.50
N ARG A 437 6.51 8.54 44.80
CA ARG A 437 6.42 8.05 46.18
C ARG A 437 7.68 8.36 47.00
N SER A 438 8.85 8.35 46.37
CA SER A 438 10.12 8.66 47.05
C SER A 438 10.23 10.14 47.45
N SER A 439 9.77 11.07 46.60
CA SER A 439 9.79 12.51 46.91
C SER A 439 8.84 12.87 48.05
N ILE A 440 7.61 12.34 48.06
CA ILE A 440 6.65 12.51 49.16
C ILE A 440 7.26 12.02 50.50
N ARG A 441 7.92 10.85 50.50
CA ARG A 441 8.56 10.29 51.70
C ARG A 441 9.72 11.15 52.20
N GLN A 442 10.51 11.74 51.31
CA GLN A 442 11.54 12.73 51.70
C GLN A 442 10.94 14.00 52.31
N GLN A 443 9.83 14.48 51.75
CA GLN A 443 9.16 15.69 52.23
C GLN A 443 8.63 15.50 53.66
N CYS A 444 7.96 14.38 53.94
CA CYS A 444 7.48 14.04 55.30
C CYS A 444 8.62 13.88 56.33
N ASN A 445 9.77 13.33 55.93
CA ASN A 445 10.94 13.18 56.81
C ASN A 445 11.59 14.52 57.18
N ASN A 446 11.44 15.55 56.34
CA ASN A 446 12.01 16.87 56.60
C ASN A 446 11.07 17.73 57.48
N THR A 447 9.76 17.55 57.38
CA THR A 447 8.77 18.24 58.24
C THR A 447 8.71 17.69 59.68
N GLY A 448 9.24 16.49 59.93
CA GLY A 448 9.33 15.91 61.28
C GLY A 448 10.61 16.25 62.04
N ARG A 449 11.37 17.27 61.61
CA ARG A 449 12.72 17.59 62.10
C ARG A 449 12.96 19.08 62.41
N SER A 450 11.91 19.89 62.41
CA SER A 450 11.89 21.30 62.80
C SER A 450 11.39 21.47 64.23
#